data_AF-A0A966UZH7-F1
#
_entry.id   AF-A0A966UZH7-F1
#
_cell.length_a   1.000
_cell.length_b   1.000
_cell.length_c   1.000
_cell.angle_alpha   90.00
_cell.angle_beta   90.00
_cell.angle_gamma   90.00
#
_symmetry.space_group_name_H-M   'P 1'
#
loop_
_entity.id
_entity.type
_entity.pdbx_description
1 polymer ?
#
loop_
_entity_poly.entity_id
_entity_poly.type
_entity_poly.pdbx_seq_one_letter_code
_entity_poly.pdbx_strand_id
1 'polypeptide(L)'
;MAYAPNDRTQNSFDRFLEDGVNLSLSAQWNGRLWQRSSNLGIAYILSTTQSVSLQETYLPSELQQRGLISPSNLTLNFGHQLWPSRVLPGKGIGVYGRVGFTGGDPNPIQSSLAMGLSGEGMWRSRPFDAFGVGVYLYNWTTGLQATLQIPLQQELGLEMYYN
;
A
#
# COMPACT_ATOMS: atom_id res chain seq x y z
N MET A 1 11.15 -7.49 -9.79
CA MET A 1 11.23 -6.56 -10.93
C MET A 1 12.08 -5.36 -10.57
N ALA A 2 12.85 -4.81 -11.50
CA ALA A 2 13.58 -3.56 -11.32
C ALA A 2 13.03 -2.52 -12.30
N TYR A 3 12.89 -1.26 -11.86
CA TYR A 3 12.36 -0.18 -12.69
C TYR A 3 12.91 1.19 -12.30
N ALA A 4 12.84 2.15 -13.21
CA ALA A 4 13.30 3.52 -12.99
C ALA A 4 12.37 4.28 -12.00
N PRO A 5 12.91 5.02 -11.02
CA PRO A 5 12.11 5.72 -10.01
C PRO A 5 11.26 6.88 -10.59
N ASN A 6 11.82 7.62 -11.56
CA ASN A 6 11.28 8.89 -12.05
C ASN A 6 10.80 8.84 -13.52
N ASP A 7 10.35 7.69 -14.00
CA ASP A 7 10.00 7.45 -15.42
C ASP A 7 8.65 8.06 -15.88
N ARG A 8 8.11 9.05 -15.15
CA ARG A 8 6.74 9.56 -15.41
C ARG A 8 6.68 10.95 -16.05
N THR A 9 7.81 11.63 -16.28
CA THR A 9 7.77 13.01 -16.82
C THR A 9 8.77 13.32 -17.94
N GLN A 10 9.76 12.47 -18.23
CA GLN A 10 10.74 12.72 -19.29
C GLN A 10 10.80 11.54 -20.26
N ASN A 11 10.33 11.76 -21.51
CA ASN A 11 10.39 10.79 -22.61
C ASN A 11 11.80 10.71 -23.21
N SER A 12 12.81 10.38 -22.42
CA SER A 12 14.13 10.07 -22.99
C SER A 12 14.79 8.89 -22.28
N PHE A 13 15.20 7.90 -23.07
CA PHE A 13 16.03 6.77 -22.63
C PHE A 13 17.45 7.20 -22.24
N ASP A 14 17.85 8.44 -22.55
CA ASP A 14 19.22 8.94 -22.31
C ASP A 14 19.56 9.05 -20.83
N ARG A 15 18.54 9.14 -19.95
CA ARG A 15 18.70 9.25 -18.48
C ARG A 15 18.13 8.05 -17.72
N PHE A 16 17.92 6.94 -18.42
CA PHE A 16 17.31 5.75 -17.85
C PHE A 16 18.20 5.20 -16.71
N LEU A 17 17.70 5.27 -15.47
CA LEU A 17 18.34 4.85 -14.22
C LEU A 17 19.42 5.80 -13.65
N GLU A 18 19.60 7.01 -14.18
CA GLU A 18 20.55 8.00 -13.61
C GLU A 18 20.19 8.38 -12.16
N ASP A 19 18.90 8.46 -11.86
CA ASP A 19 18.37 8.79 -10.54
C ASP A 19 18.37 7.58 -9.58
N GLY A 20 18.71 6.38 -10.06
CA GLY A 20 18.70 5.14 -9.27
C GLY A 20 17.72 4.10 -9.81
N VAL A 21 17.48 3.06 -9.00
CA VAL A 21 16.68 1.89 -9.36
C VAL A 21 15.75 1.52 -8.21
N ASN A 22 14.49 1.23 -8.53
CA ASN A 22 13.56 0.58 -7.62
C ASN A 22 13.60 -0.93 -7.87
N LEU A 23 13.96 -1.70 -6.86
CA LEU A 23 13.88 -3.15 -6.86
C LEU A 23 12.66 -3.59 -6.05
N SER A 24 11.76 -4.34 -6.69
CA SER A 24 10.57 -4.92 -6.07
C SER A 24 10.65 -6.45 -6.10
N LEU A 25 10.52 -7.06 -4.93
CA LEU A 25 10.44 -8.49 -4.71
C LEU A 25 9.06 -8.82 -4.15
N SER A 26 8.37 -9.80 -4.70
CA SER A 26 7.05 -10.18 -4.21
C SER A 26 6.81 -11.67 -4.33
N ALA A 27 6.11 -12.23 -3.37
CA ALA A 27 5.60 -13.59 -3.41
C ALA A 27 4.10 -13.56 -3.12
N GLN A 28 3.35 -14.38 -3.84
CA GLN A 28 1.92 -14.51 -3.63
C GLN A 28 1.51 -15.98 -3.65
N TRP A 29 0.78 -16.36 -2.63
CA TRP A 29 0.09 -17.63 -2.55
C TRP A 29 -1.40 -17.41 -2.81
N ASN A 30 -1.95 -18.20 -3.72
CA ASN A 30 -3.38 -18.27 -3.99
C ASN A 30 -3.79 -19.73 -3.84
N GLY A 31 -4.77 -20.02 -3.00
CA GLY A 31 -5.15 -21.38 -2.71
C GLY A 31 -6.48 -21.48 -2.01
N ARG A 32 -6.72 -22.65 -1.42
CA ARG A 32 -7.91 -22.89 -0.62
C ARG A 32 -7.51 -23.22 0.80
N LEU A 33 -8.03 -22.46 1.75
CA LEU A 33 -7.98 -22.77 3.17
C LEU A 33 -9.41 -23.11 3.62
N TRP A 34 -9.61 -24.23 4.30
CA TRP A 34 -10.95 -24.72 4.69
C TRP A 34 -11.96 -24.77 3.52
N GLN A 35 -11.50 -25.23 2.36
CA GLN A 35 -12.29 -25.29 1.12
C GLN A 35 -12.76 -23.93 0.58
N ARG A 36 -12.22 -22.81 1.09
CA ARG A 36 -12.59 -21.45 0.70
C ARG A 36 -11.42 -20.72 0.05
N SER A 37 -11.72 -19.86 -0.92
CA SER A 37 -10.68 -19.13 -1.65
C SER A 37 -9.92 -18.22 -0.68
N SER A 38 -8.59 -18.31 -0.74
CA SER A 38 -7.68 -17.58 0.15
C SER A 38 -6.46 -17.13 -0.63
N ASN A 39 -5.97 -15.93 -0.31
CA ASN A 39 -4.73 -15.43 -0.84
C ASN A 39 -3.90 -14.73 0.23
N LEU A 40 -2.59 -14.86 0.10
CA LEU A 40 -1.60 -14.19 0.94
C LEU A 40 -0.49 -13.68 0.02
N GLY A 41 -0.14 -12.42 0.14
CA GLY A 41 0.94 -11.81 -0.61
C GLY A 41 1.86 -11.04 0.30
N ILE A 42 3.14 -11.03 -0.07
CA ILE A 42 4.18 -10.22 0.52
C ILE A 42 4.93 -9.53 -0.60
N ALA A 43 5.22 -8.26 -0.43
CA ALA A 43 6.00 -7.47 -1.37
C ALA A 43 6.98 -6.59 -0.60
N TYR A 44 8.24 -6.56 -1.02
CA TYR A 44 9.26 -5.68 -0.51
C TYR A 44 9.80 -4.83 -1.67
N ILE A 45 9.80 -3.53 -1.50
CA ILE A 45 10.32 -2.56 -2.46
C ILE A 45 11.46 -1.83 -1.77
N LEU A 46 12.60 -1.72 -2.45
CA LEU A 46 13.74 -0.91 -2.06
C LEU A 46 14.13 0.00 -3.22
N SER A 47 14.56 1.21 -2.90
CA SER A 47 14.98 2.20 -3.87
C SER A 47 16.40 2.65 -3.58
N THR A 48 17.26 2.67 -4.60
CA THR A 48 18.63 3.22 -4.48
C THR A 48 18.70 4.71 -4.75
N THR A 49 17.54 5.36 -4.89
CA THR A 49 17.43 6.80 -5.20
C THR A 49 17.94 7.62 -4.02
N GLN A 50 18.73 8.64 -4.30
CA GLN A 50 19.05 9.65 -3.30
C GLN A 50 17.80 10.46 -2.97
N SER A 51 17.42 10.45 -1.70
CA SER A 51 16.21 11.10 -1.22
C SER A 51 16.54 12.18 -0.21
N VAL A 52 15.68 13.19 -0.14
CA VAL A 52 15.78 14.26 0.86
C VAL A 52 15.03 13.82 2.11
N SER A 53 15.62 14.07 3.28
CA SER A 53 14.96 13.83 4.55
C SER A 53 13.69 14.69 4.66
N LEU A 54 12.64 14.15 5.26
CA LEU A 54 11.41 14.89 5.52
C LEU A 54 11.68 16.19 6.29
N GLN A 55 12.64 16.19 7.23
CA GLN A 55 13.02 17.34 8.05
C GLN A 55 13.62 18.49 7.25
N GLU A 56 14.22 18.18 6.10
CA GLU A 56 14.85 19.16 5.23
C GLU A 56 13.89 19.68 4.15
N THR A 57 12.67 19.13 4.05
CA THR A 57 11.70 19.51 2.99
C THR A 57 11.32 20.99 3.05
N TYR A 58 11.37 21.63 4.22
CA TYR A 58 11.12 23.07 4.37
C TYR A 58 12.31 23.96 4.00
N LEU A 59 13.52 23.40 3.86
CA LEU A 59 14.68 24.18 3.47
C LEU A 59 14.62 24.51 1.97
N PRO A 60 15.10 25.68 1.54
CA PRO A 60 15.39 25.96 0.14
C PRO A 60 16.24 24.83 -0.47
N SER A 61 16.00 24.47 -1.73
CA SER A 61 16.62 23.31 -2.40
C SER A 61 18.16 23.32 -2.37
N GLU A 62 18.77 24.49 -2.27
CA GLU A 62 20.22 24.72 -2.17
C GLU A 62 20.82 24.27 -0.82
N LEU A 63 19.98 24.19 0.21
CA LEU A 63 20.34 23.81 1.58
C LEU A 63 19.92 22.38 1.94
N GLN A 64 19.16 21.71 1.06
CA GLN A 64 18.76 20.32 1.23
C GLN A 64 19.94 19.40 0.94
N GLN A 65 20.31 18.56 1.89
CA GLN A 65 21.33 17.54 1.70
C GLN A 65 20.64 16.29 1.12
N ARG A 66 20.86 16.04 -0.17
CA ARG A 66 20.47 14.77 -0.78
C ARG A 66 21.39 13.67 -0.25
N GLY A 67 20.93 12.96 0.76
CA GLY A 67 21.62 11.82 1.35
C GLY A 67 21.31 10.50 0.62
N LEU A 68 22.15 9.49 0.86
CA LEU A 68 21.89 8.08 0.51
C LEU A 68 20.87 7.47 1.50
N ILE A 69 19.70 8.09 1.65
CA ILE A 69 18.60 7.45 2.35
C ILE A 69 17.85 6.65 1.30
N SER A 70 17.89 5.32 1.42
CA SER A 70 17.22 4.40 0.48
C SER A 70 15.80 4.09 0.96
N PRO A 71 14.75 4.64 0.32
CA PRO A 71 13.38 4.31 0.69
C PRO A 71 13.13 2.81 0.58
N SER A 72 12.42 2.26 1.56
CA SER A 72 11.93 0.88 1.48
C SER A 72 10.49 0.77 1.99
N ASN A 73 9.77 -0.21 1.45
CA ASN A 73 8.40 -0.53 1.83
C ASN A 73 8.20 -2.05 1.82
N LEU A 74 7.72 -2.58 2.93
CA LEU A 74 7.23 -3.95 3.09
C LEU A 74 5.71 -3.93 3.14
N THR A 75 5.06 -4.65 2.25
CA THR A 75 3.61 -4.79 2.20
C THR A 75 3.22 -6.26 2.35
N LEU A 76 2.24 -6.52 3.21
CA LEU A 76 1.56 -7.80 3.36
C LEU A 76 0.12 -7.61 2.94
N ASN A 77 -0.41 -8.49 2.09
CA ASN A 77 -1.81 -8.49 1.70
C ASN A 77 -2.42 -9.86 1.96
N PHE A 78 -3.64 -9.89 2.44
CA PHE A 78 -4.36 -11.13 2.67
C PHE A 78 -5.82 -11.00 2.25
N GLY A 79 -6.41 -12.13 1.91
CA GLY A 79 -7.82 -12.24 1.64
C GLY A 79 -8.28 -13.65 1.94
N HIS A 80 -9.46 -13.76 2.54
CA HIS A 80 -10.07 -15.03 2.83
C HIS A 80 -11.57 -14.93 2.67
N GLN A 81 -12.13 -15.84 1.89
CA GLN A 81 -13.56 -15.96 1.72
C GLN A 81 -14.16 -16.62 2.99
N LEU A 82 -15.14 -15.97 3.59
CA LEU A 82 -15.83 -16.43 4.80
C LEU A 82 -17.12 -17.17 4.45
N TRP A 83 -17.91 -16.65 3.51
CA TRP A 83 -19.15 -17.29 3.10
C TRP A 83 -19.22 -17.34 1.59
N PRO A 84 -19.17 -18.52 0.97
CA PRO A 84 -19.37 -18.63 -0.47
C PRO A 84 -20.81 -18.29 -0.83
N SER A 85 -20.97 -17.56 -1.93
CA SER A 85 -22.26 -17.29 -2.52
C SER A 85 -22.89 -18.60 -3.02
N ARG A 86 -24.20 -18.74 -2.79
CA ARG A 86 -25.02 -19.81 -3.36
C ARG A 86 -25.56 -19.48 -4.74
N VAL A 87 -25.32 -18.26 -5.22
CA VAL A 87 -25.90 -17.69 -6.45
C VAL A 87 -24.83 -17.57 -7.52
N LEU A 88 -23.64 -17.07 -7.16
CA LEU A 88 -22.49 -16.90 -8.04
C LEU A 88 -21.30 -17.75 -7.57
N PRO A 89 -20.93 -18.81 -8.32
CA PRO A 89 -19.76 -19.61 -8.01
C PRO A 89 -18.49 -18.76 -7.95
N GLY A 90 -17.68 -18.93 -6.90
CA GLY A 90 -16.42 -18.20 -6.70
C GLY A 90 -16.58 -16.81 -6.06
N LYS A 91 -17.80 -16.32 -5.87
CA LYS A 91 -18.12 -15.08 -5.14
C LYS A 91 -18.62 -15.36 -3.74
N GLY A 92 -18.85 -14.32 -2.94
CA GLY A 92 -19.38 -14.41 -1.59
C GLY A 92 -18.85 -13.31 -0.68
N ILE A 93 -19.01 -13.48 0.62
CA ILE A 93 -18.46 -12.57 1.62
C ILE A 93 -17.04 -13.01 1.96
N GLY A 94 -16.10 -12.08 1.95
CA GLY A 94 -14.72 -12.28 2.37
C GLY A 94 -14.21 -11.14 3.23
N VAL A 95 -13.13 -11.43 3.95
CA VAL A 95 -12.30 -10.45 4.63
C VAL A 95 -11.03 -10.23 3.83
N TYR A 96 -10.65 -8.98 3.66
CA TYR A 96 -9.47 -8.59 2.91
C TYR A 96 -8.71 -7.53 3.67
N GLY A 97 -7.40 -7.53 3.53
CA GLY A 97 -6.59 -6.50 4.15
C GLY A 97 -5.21 -6.39 3.58
N ARG A 98 -4.59 -5.27 3.90
CA ARG A 98 -3.23 -4.91 3.56
C ARG A 98 -2.59 -4.21 4.74
N VAL A 99 -1.37 -4.62 5.07
CA VAL A 99 -0.50 -3.97 6.04
C VAL A 99 0.75 -3.51 5.31
N GLY A 100 1.21 -2.30 5.58
CA GLY A 100 2.40 -1.71 4.99
C GLY A 100 3.31 -1.15 6.08
N PHE A 101 4.61 -1.31 5.91
CA PHE A 101 5.64 -0.77 6.79
C PHE A 101 6.74 -0.17 5.93
N THR A 102 7.17 1.04 6.25
CA THR A 102 8.30 1.67 5.57
C THR A 102 9.50 1.75 6.49
N GLY A 103 10.69 1.96 5.92
CA GLY A 103 11.90 2.27 6.69
C GLY A 103 11.85 3.61 7.44
N GLY A 104 10.72 4.34 7.37
CA GLY A 104 10.61 5.70 7.84
C GLY A 104 11.06 6.69 6.78
N ASP A 105 11.85 7.68 7.20
CA ASP A 105 12.43 8.72 6.34
C ASP A 105 13.05 8.12 5.06
N PRO A 106 12.74 8.62 3.84
CA PRO A 106 11.96 9.81 3.49
C PRO A 106 10.44 9.60 3.37
N ASN A 107 9.90 8.43 3.73
CA ASN A 107 8.47 8.16 3.58
C ASN A 107 7.67 8.86 4.69
N PRO A 108 6.61 9.63 4.37
CA PRO A 108 5.80 10.31 5.38
C PRO A 108 4.95 9.34 6.21
N ILE A 109 4.58 8.19 5.63
CA ILE A 109 3.81 7.14 6.28
C ILE A 109 4.77 6.07 6.78
N GLN A 110 4.77 5.83 8.09
CA GLN A 110 5.58 4.79 8.74
C GLN A 110 4.93 3.42 8.59
N SER A 111 3.62 3.35 8.84
CA SER A 111 2.85 2.13 8.68
C SER A 111 1.42 2.42 8.25
N SER A 112 0.85 1.47 7.54
CA SER A 112 -0.52 1.52 7.06
C SER A 112 -1.21 0.19 7.33
N LEU A 113 -2.45 0.23 7.76
CA LEU A 113 -3.35 -0.90 7.80
C LEU A 113 -4.62 -0.52 7.05
N ALA A 114 -5.04 -1.32 6.09
CA ALA A 114 -6.36 -1.22 5.48
C ALA A 114 -7.00 -2.60 5.52
N MET A 115 -8.19 -2.73 6.07
CA MET A 115 -8.89 -4.01 6.13
C MET A 115 -10.40 -3.81 6.01
N GLY A 116 -11.09 -4.81 5.48
CA GLY A 116 -12.52 -4.71 5.28
C GLY A 116 -13.19 -6.04 4.99
N LEU A 117 -14.51 -5.99 5.06
CA LEU A 117 -15.39 -7.03 4.59
C LEU A 117 -15.98 -6.58 3.25
N SER A 118 -16.01 -7.48 2.28
CA SER A 118 -16.69 -7.24 1.02
C SER A 118 -17.47 -8.49 0.62
N GLY A 119 -18.62 -8.28 -0.01
CA GLY A 119 -19.53 -9.33 -0.43
C GLY A 119 -20.09 -9.09 -1.82
N GLU A 120 -20.22 -10.15 -2.59
CA GLU A 120 -20.86 -10.17 -3.91
C GLU A 120 -21.68 -11.46 -4.07
N GLY A 121 -22.80 -11.42 -4.80
CA GLY A 121 -23.60 -12.61 -5.06
C GLY A 121 -24.48 -13.07 -3.91
N MET A 122 -24.88 -12.19 -3.00
CA MET A 122 -25.65 -12.60 -1.82
C MET A 122 -27.14 -12.81 -2.11
N TRP A 123 -27.70 -12.15 -3.13
CA TRP A 123 -29.12 -12.19 -3.44
C TRP A 123 -29.38 -12.74 -4.85
N ARG A 124 -30.43 -13.56 -5.00
CA ARG A 124 -30.82 -14.11 -6.31
C ARG A 124 -31.39 -13.06 -7.27
N SER A 125 -32.09 -12.05 -6.74
CA SER A 125 -32.68 -10.97 -7.54
C SER A 125 -31.64 -9.97 -8.03
N ARG A 126 -30.52 -9.84 -7.32
CA ARG A 126 -29.40 -8.95 -7.68
C ARG A 126 -28.05 -9.66 -7.45
N PRO A 127 -27.73 -10.66 -8.28
CA PRO A 127 -26.54 -11.49 -8.08
C PRO A 127 -25.24 -10.73 -8.26
N PHE A 128 -25.23 -9.66 -9.06
CA PHE A 128 -24.02 -8.92 -9.36
C PHE A 128 -23.79 -7.71 -8.45
N ASP A 129 -24.68 -7.49 -7.48
CA ASP A 129 -24.48 -6.42 -6.52
C ASP A 129 -23.31 -6.73 -5.60
N ALA A 130 -22.55 -5.68 -5.29
CA ALA A 130 -21.43 -5.74 -4.38
C ALA A 130 -21.61 -4.74 -3.24
N PHE A 131 -21.19 -5.14 -2.04
CA PHE A 131 -21.10 -4.26 -0.90
C PHE A 131 -19.77 -4.41 -0.21
N GLY A 132 -19.40 -3.39 0.56
CA GLY A 132 -18.22 -3.47 1.40
C GLY A 132 -18.24 -2.45 2.52
N VAL A 133 -17.53 -2.81 3.58
CA VAL A 133 -17.15 -1.92 4.67
C VAL A 133 -15.67 -2.11 4.94
N GLY A 134 -14.93 -1.01 4.93
CA GLY A 134 -13.49 -0.99 5.15
C GLY A 134 -13.12 0.05 6.18
N VAL A 135 -12.04 -0.22 6.90
CA VAL A 135 -11.36 0.74 7.77
C VAL A 135 -9.91 0.82 7.36
N TYR A 136 -9.34 2.01 7.45
CA TYR A 136 -7.91 2.22 7.24
C TYR A 136 -7.32 3.05 8.36
N LEU A 137 -6.06 2.75 8.69
CA LEU A 137 -5.26 3.38 9.72
C LEU A 137 -3.90 3.74 9.14
N TYR A 138 -3.49 5.00 9.26
CA TYR A 138 -2.15 5.46 8.89
C TYR A 138 -1.41 6.02 10.10
N ASN A 139 -0.15 5.59 10.24
CA ASN A 139 0.79 6.15 11.20
C ASN A 139 1.82 7.01 10.47
N TRP A 140 1.97 8.25 10.90
CA TRP A 140 2.94 9.20 10.37
C TRP A 140 4.32 8.97 10.97
N THR A 141 5.38 9.18 10.18
CA THR A 141 6.75 9.09 10.68
C THR A 141 7.07 10.21 11.67
N THR A 142 7.98 9.94 12.61
CA THR A 142 8.52 10.95 13.52
C THR A 142 9.23 12.07 12.76
N GLY A 143 9.87 11.77 11.62
CA GLY A 143 10.46 12.76 10.73
C GLY A 143 9.43 13.80 10.25
N LEU A 144 8.26 13.36 9.80
CA LEU A 144 7.18 14.26 9.38
C LEU A 144 6.63 15.10 10.54
N GLN A 145 6.47 14.50 11.73
CA GLN A 145 6.00 15.21 12.92
C GLN A 145 7.00 16.29 13.39
N ALA A 146 8.29 15.97 13.39
CA ALA A 146 9.36 16.91 13.71
C ALA A 146 9.39 18.08 12.72
N THR A 147 9.16 17.77 11.44
CA THR A 147 9.07 18.74 10.34
C THR A 147 7.94 19.73 10.60
N LEU A 148 6.71 19.23 10.82
CA LEU A 148 5.52 20.08 11.01
C LEU A 148 5.42 20.74 12.40
N GLN A 149 6.28 20.37 13.34
CA GLN A 149 6.26 20.83 14.74
C GLN A 149 4.91 20.65 15.45
N ILE A 150 4.11 19.69 14.99
CA ILE A 150 2.81 19.33 15.57
C ILE A 150 2.74 17.81 15.79
N PRO A 151 2.14 17.35 16.89
CA PRO A 151 1.89 15.93 17.09
C PRO A 151 0.80 15.47 16.11
N LEU A 152 1.19 14.78 15.03
CA LEU A 152 0.22 14.15 14.14
C LEU A 152 -0.28 12.86 14.79
N GLN A 153 -1.58 12.83 15.07
CA GLN A 153 -2.25 11.60 15.49
C GLN A 153 -2.42 10.65 14.31
N GLN A 154 -2.71 9.39 14.62
CA GLN A 154 -3.02 8.37 13.62
C GLN A 154 -4.24 8.81 12.81
N GLU A 155 -4.19 8.67 11.49
CA GLU A 155 -5.36 8.88 10.64
C GLU A 155 -6.19 7.61 10.60
N LEU A 156 -7.47 7.72 10.97
CA LEU A 156 -8.46 6.65 10.83
C LEU A 156 -9.49 7.10 9.80
N GLY A 157 -9.79 6.23 8.85
CA GLY A 157 -10.94 6.40 7.98
C GLY A 157 -11.75 5.14 7.81
N LEU A 158 -12.98 5.33 7.35
CA LEU A 158 -13.97 4.29 7.14
C LEU A 158 -14.62 4.50 5.78
N GLU A 159 -14.75 3.43 5.03
CA GLU A 159 -15.40 3.42 3.73
C GLU A 159 -16.54 2.39 3.75
N MET A 160 -17.69 2.78 3.22
CA MET A 160 -18.84 1.89 3.02
C MET A 160 -19.41 2.13 1.64
N TYR A 161 -19.73 1.05 0.92
CA TYR A 161 -20.36 1.16 -0.38
C TYR A 161 -21.36 0.04 -0.63
N TYR A 162 -22.25 0.31 -1.59
CA TYR A 162 -23.13 -0.64 -2.22
C TYR A 162 -23.26 -0.26 -3.70
N ASN A 163 -23.12 -1.24 -4.58
CA ASN A 163 -23.24 -1.09 -6.04
C ASN A 163 -24.20 -2.17 -6.55
#